data_AF-A0A538JG60-F1
#
_entry.id   AF-A0A538JG60-F1
#
_cell.length_a   1.000
_cell.length_b   1.000
_cell.length_c   1.000
_cell.angle_alpha   90.00
_cell.angle_beta   90.00
_cell.angle_gamma   90.00
#
_symmetry.space_group_name_H-M   'P 1'
#
loop_
_entity.id
_entity.type
_entity.pdbx_description
1 polymer ?
#
loop_
_entity_poly.entity_id
_entity_poly.type
_entity_poly.pdbx_seq_one_letter_code
_entity_poly.pdbx_strand_id
1 'polypeptide(L)'
;MSTIILRGGVEVGNPLEVALEFLAAYPDRETHGSGLASFDESDLRLANRGGARISAAEIAAILERRGEIERALSKIRIEASLADATRSIPWIPLTQLFHAFADIRGVGFSKMTKALHRKRPALIPMLDGPARDPARTRESHVPTHRSANPRPPHLVPVSRHLNRPARHPPPG
;
A
#
# COMPACT_ATOMS: atom_id res chain seq x y z
N MET A 1 -10.64 5.54 30.58
CA MET A 1 -9.59 5.72 29.56
C MET A 1 -8.88 4.38 29.40
N SER A 2 -9.00 3.74 28.23
CA SER A 2 -8.28 2.50 27.94
C SER A 2 -6.89 2.83 27.42
N THR A 3 -5.88 2.10 27.88
CA THR A 3 -4.51 2.19 27.38
C THR A 3 -4.16 0.84 26.77
N ILE A 4 -3.62 0.84 25.55
CA ILE A 4 -3.08 -0.38 24.92
C ILE A 4 -1.56 -0.26 24.82
N ILE A 5 -0.87 -1.38 25.03
CA ILE A 5 0.58 -1.45 24.90
C ILE A 5 0.88 -2.26 23.65
N LEU A 6 1.49 -1.62 22.67
CA LEU A 6 1.87 -2.26 21.41
C LEU A 6 3.13 -3.10 21.61
N ARG A 7 3.32 -4.08 20.70
CA ARG A 7 4.55 -4.88 20.65
C ARG A 7 5.74 -3.94 20.34
N GLY A 8 6.53 -3.62 21.37
CA GLY A 8 7.57 -2.59 21.32
C GLY A 8 7.55 -1.63 22.51
N GLY A 9 6.60 -1.77 23.44
CA GLY A 9 6.53 -0.94 24.66
C GLY A 9 5.96 0.46 24.45
N VAL A 10 5.35 0.71 23.29
CA VAL A 10 4.65 1.96 23.02
C VAL A 10 3.28 1.90 23.68
N GLU A 11 3.05 2.81 24.62
CA GLU A 11 1.77 2.98 25.29
C GLU A 11 0.91 3.96 24.51
N VAL A 12 -0.32 3.55 24.18
CA VAL A 12 -1.31 4.37 23.49
C VAL A 12 -2.49 4.55 24.44
N GLY A 13 -2.60 5.75 25.03
CA GLY A 13 -3.77 6.17 25.79
C GLY A 13 -4.91 6.54 24.85
N ASN A 14 -6.14 6.16 25.22
CA ASN A 14 -7.35 6.38 24.43
C ASN A 14 -7.19 5.99 22.94
N PRO A 15 -6.96 4.70 22.65
CA PRO A 15 -6.59 4.23 21.30
C PRO A 15 -7.62 4.58 20.22
N LEU A 16 -8.90 4.72 20.60
CA LEU A 16 -9.93 5.16 19.66
C LEU A 16 -9.72 6.62 19.23
N GLU A 17 -9.47 7.52 20.19
CA GLU A 17 -9.18 8.92 19.90
C GLU A 17 -7.91 9.05 19.06
N VAL A 18 -6.85 8.33 19.41
CA VAL A 18 -5.59 8.31 18.65
C VAL A 18 -5.79 7.76 17.23
N ALA A 19 -6.60 6.71 17.06
CA ALA A 19 -6.91 6.17 15.74
C ALA A 19 -7.75 7.15 14.89
N LEU A 20 -8.71 7.84 15.51
CA LEU A 20 -9.52 8.86 14.84
C LEU A 20 -8.69 10.09 14.48
N GLU A 21 -7.78 10.52 15.37
CA GLU A 21 -6.83 11.61 15.10
C GLU A 21 -5.87 11.22 13.97
N PHE A 22 -5.41 9.97 13.94
CA PHE A 22 -4.62 9.44 12.83
C PHE A 22 -5.41 9.46 11.51
N LEU A 23 -6.65 8.99 11.50
CA LEU A 23 -7.52 9.04 10.32
C LEU A 23 -7.82 10.48 9.88
N ALA A 24 -7.96 11.41 10.82
CA ALA A 24 -8.16 12.83 10.53
C ALA A 24 -6.89 13.54 10.04
N ALA A 25 -5.70 13.10 10.47
CA ALA A 25 -4.41 13.61 10.02
C ALA A 25 -3.96 13.03 8.66
N TYR A 26 -4.47 11.83 8.34
CA TYR A 26 -4.38 11.17 7.04
C TYR A 26 -5.78 11.00 6.45
N PRO A 27 -6.53 12.11 6.24
CA PRO A 27 -7.78 12.01 5.49
C PRO A 27 -7.41 11.46 4.12
N ASP A 28 -8.16 10.48 3.59
CA ASP A 28 -7.85 9.76 2.35
C ASP A 28 -7.28 10.74 1.31
N ARG A 29 -5.94 10.80 1.24
CA ARG A 29 -5.29 11.93 0.60
C ARG A 29 -5.42 11.69 -0.89
N GLU A 30 -6.24 12.54 -1.47
CA GLU A 30 -6.23 12.95 -2.85
C GLU A 30 -6.95 11.99 -3.80
N THR A 31 -8.14 12.44 -4.18
CA THR A 31 -8.89 12.20 -5.41
C THR A 31 -8.11 12.65 -6.66
N HIS A 32 -6.83 12.26 -6.77
CA HIS A 32 -6.01 12.52 -7.96
C HIS A 32 -5.56 11.18 -8.55
N GLY A 33 -6.53 10.53 -9.19
CA GLY A 33 -6.34 9.50 -10.19
C GLY A 33 -7.25 9.84 -11.37
N SER A 34 -7.07 9.16 -12.48
CA SER A 34 -8.04 9.25 -13.57
C SER A 34 -9.43 8.81 -13.06
N GLY A 35 -10.50 9.32 -13.69
CA GLY A 35 -11.87 8.96 -13.35
C GLY A 35 -12.08 7.45 -13.16
N LEU A 36 -13.15 7.05 -12.47
CA LEU A 36 -13.35 5.64 -12.07
C LEU A 36 -13.48 4.66 -13.25
N ALA A 37 -13.72 5.16 -14.47
CA ALA A 37 -13.75 4.37 -15.69
C ALA A 37 -12.49 4.54 -16.57
N SER A 38 -11.65 5.54 -16.29
CA SER A 38 -10.38 5.73 -16.99
C SER A 38 -9.22 5.12 -16.20
N PHE A 39 -8.10 4.91 -16.90
CA PHE A 39 -6.89 4.35 -16.34
C PHE A 39 -5.67 5.01 -16.97
N ASP A 40 -4.75 5.55 -16.18
CA ASP A 40 -3.53 6.18 -16.70
C ASP A 40 -2.31 5.97 -15.78
N GLU A 41 -1.19 6.61 -16.15
CA GLU A 41 0.06 6.50 -15.40
C GLU A 41 -0.09 6.95 -13.95
N SER A 42 -0.97 7.92 -13.67
CA SER A 42 -1.20 8.45 -12.32
C SER A 42 -1.70 7.34 -11.38
N ASP A 43 -2.55 6.44 -11.89
CA ASP A 43 -3.05 5.28 -11.15
C ASP A 43 -1.91 4.33 -10.75
N LEU A 44 -0.94 4.12 -11.66
CA LEU A 44 0.24 3.29 -11.43
C LEU A 44 1.25 3.94 -10.47
N ARG A 45 1.46 5.26 -10.60
CA ARG A 45 2.30 6.04 -9.67
C ARG A 45 1.72 6.04 -8.27
N LEU A 46 0.40 6.11 -8.16
CA LEU A 46 -0.30 5.99 -6.89
C LEU A 46 -0.18 4.58 -6.31
N ALA A 47 -0.34 3.52 -7.12
CA ALA A 47 -0.10 2.15 -6.68
C ALA A 47 1.33 1.99 -6.12
N ASN A 48 2.32 2.66 -6.73
CA ASN A 48 3.69 2.71 -6.23
C ASN A 48 3.85 3.47 -4.92
N ARG A 49 3.10 4.56 -4.68
CA ARG A 49 3.01 5.20 -3.36
C ARG A 49 2.48 4.22 -2.30
N GLY A 50 1.55 3.34 -2.70
CA GLY A 50 1.05 2.20 -1.91
C GLY A 50 1.97 0.97 -1.89
N GLY A 51 3.22 1.08 -2.33
CA GLY A 51 4.21 0.00 -2.23
C GLY A 51 4.13 -1.08 -3.30
N ALA A 52 3.46 -0.85 -4.44
CA ALA A 52 3.35 -1.84 -5.52
C ALA A 52 4.69 -2.19 -6.21
N ARG A 53 5.69 -1.28 -6.18
CA ARG A 53 7.03 -1.48 -6.79
C ARG A 53 6.94 -1.89 -8.28
N ILE A 54 6.12 -1.18 -9.05
CA ILE A 54 5.95 -1.27 -10.49
C ILE A 54 7.07 -0.47 -11.16
N SER A 55 7.93 -1.14 -11.93
CA SER A 55 9.03 -0.54 -12.67
C SER A 55 8.56 0.28 -13.87
N ALA A 56 9.43 1.11 -14.44
CA ALA A 56 9.09 1.90 -15.64
C ALA A 56 8.71 1.01 -16.85
N ALA A 57 9.38 -0.13 -17.03
CA ALA A 57 9.07 -1.08 -18.09
C ALA A 57 7.70 -1.74 -17.88
N GLU A 58 7.37 -2.10 -16.62
CA GLU A 58 6.05 -2.62 -16.28
C GLU A 58 4.96 -1.56 -16.46
N ILE A 59 5.22 -0.29 -16.10
CA ILE A 59 4.29 0.82 -16.33
C ILE A 59 3.99 0.95 -17.83
N ALA A 60 5.01 0.98 -18.68
CA ALA A 60 4.84 1.07 -20.13
C ALA A 60 4.00 -0.10 -20.67
N ALA A 61 4.34 -1.34 -20.29
CA ALA A 61 3.62 -2.54 -20.72
C ALA A 61 2.15 -2.54 -20.27
N ILE A 62 1.85 -2.03 -19.07
CA ILE A 62 0.46 -1.89 -18.61
C ILE A 62 -0.28 -0.81 -19.41
N LEU A 63 0.37 0.32 -19.71
CA LEU A 63 -0.26 1.41 -20.45
C LEU A 63 -0.53 1.06 -21.91
N GLU A 64 0.25 0.16 -22.53
CA GLU A 64 -0.07 -0.43 -23.84
C GLU A 64 -1.41 -1.18 -23.83
N ARG A 65 -1.80 -1.73 -22.67
CA ARG A 65 -3.08 -2.45 -22.46
C ARG A 65 -4.21 -1.56 -21.97
N ARG A 66 -3.99 -0.24 -21.82
CA ARG A 66 -4.95 0.73 -21.26
C ARG A 66 -6.36 0.59 -21.84
N GLY A 67 -6.47 0.50 -23.17
CA GLY A 67 -7.77 0.40 -23.82
C GLY A 67 -8.56 -0.86 -23.44
N GLU A 68 -7.89 -1.98 -23.20
CA GLU A 68 -8.52 -3.21 -22.72
C GLU A 68 -8.99 -3.06 -21.26
N ILE A 69 -8.15 -2.45 -20.42
CA ILE A 69 -8.44 -2.16 -19.01
C ILE A 69 -9.68 -1.25 -18.89
N GLU A 70 -9.70 -0.12 -19.60
CA GLU A 70 -10.82 0.83 -19.57
C GLU A 70 -12.11 0.22 -20.14
N ARG A 71 -12.02 -0.62 -21.19
CA ARG A 71 -13.17 -1.37 -21.72
C ARG A 71 -13.73 -2.40 -20.74
N ALA A 72 -12.89 -3.01 -19.92
CA ALA A 72 -13.36 -3.93 -18.88
C ALA A 72 -13.96 -3.16 -17.70
N LEU A 73 -13.32 -2.06 -17.27
CA LEU A 73 -13.84 -1.18 -16.22
C LEU A 73 -15.22 -0.61 -16.55
N SER A 74 -15.47 -0.19 -17.80
CA SER A 74 -16.75 0.38 -18.20
C SER A 74 -17.93 -0.60 -18.08
N LYS A 75 -17.66 -1.91 -18.09
CA LYS A 75 -18.67 -2.97 -17.92
C LYS A 75 -18.94 -3.32 -16.45
N ILE A 76 -18.14 -2.81 -15.52
CA ILE A 76 -18.29 -3.07 -14.08
C ILE A 76 -18.88 -1.82 -13.44
N ARG A 77 -20.05 -1.95 -12.79
CA ARG A 77 -20.65 -0.88 -12.00
C ARG A 77 -19.70 -0.44 -10.88
N ILE A 78 -19.65 0.85 -10.56
CA ILE A 78 -18.70 1.40 -9.58
C ILE A 78 -18.97 0.84 -8.18
N GLU A 79 -20.25 0.68 -7.86
CA GLU A 79 -20.83 0.21 -6.62
C GLU A 79 -20.93 -1.32 -6.52
N ALA A 80 -20.49 -2.06 -7.55
CA ALA A 80 -20.45 -3.52 -7.48
C ALA A 80 -19.56 -3.97 -6.31
N SER A 81 -20.05 -4.92 -5.53
CA SER A 81 -19.41 -5.36 -4.31
C SER A 81 -19.23 -6.88 -4.28
N LEU A 82 -18.15 -7.35 -3.63
CA LEU A 82 -18.01 -8.78 -3.32
C LEU A 82 -19.06 -9.27 -2.30
N ALA A 83 -19.73 -8.36 -1.59
CA ALA A 83 -20.81 -8.69 -0.65
C ALA A 83 -22.18 -8.87 -1.32
N ASP A 84 -22.29 -8.56 -2.62
CA ASP A 84 -23.53 -8.77 -3.37
C ASP A 84 -23.84 -10.26 -3.56
N ALA A 85 -25.09 -10.58 -3.89
CA ALA A 85 -25.46 -11.94 -4.25
C ALA A 85 -24.57 -12.47 -5.39
N THR A 86 -24.10 -13.72 -5.31
CA THR A 86 -23.13 -14.30 -6.26
C THR A 86 -23.49 -14.12 -7.73
N ARG A 87 -24.79 -14.15 -8.07
CA ARG A 87 -25.32 -13.92 -9.42
C ARG A 87 -25.20 -12.49 -9.93
N SER A 88 -25.07 -11.54 -9.02
CA SER A 88 -24.98 -10.09 -9.29
C SER A 88 -23.53 -9.62 -9.39
N ILE A 89 -22.58 -10.42 -8.89
CA ILE A 89 -21.15 -10.12 -9.02
C ILE A 89 -20.76 -10.22 -10.50
N PRO A 90 -20.14 -9.19 -11.08
CA PRO A 90 -19.87 -9.14 -12.51
C PRO A 90 -18.60 -9.95 -12.85
N TRP A 91 -18.65 -11.27 -12.67
CA TRP A 91 -17.50 -12.17 -12.82
C TRP A 91 -16.85 -12.10 -14.19
N ILE A 92 -17.63 -12.08 -15.27
CA ILE A 92 -17.11 -12.05 -16.65
C ILE A 92 -16.25 -10.79 -16.90
N PRO A 93 -16.77 -9.56 -16.73
CA PRO A 93 -15.94 -8.37 -16.95
C PRO A 93 -14.84 -8.21 -15.90
N LEU A 94 -15.00 -8.74 -14.68
CA LEU A 94 -13.92 -8.78 -13.67
C LEU A 94 -12.76 -9.67 -14.13
N THR A 95 -13.05 -10.86 -14.66
CA THR A 95 -12.03 -11.75 -15.24
C THR A 95 -11.35 -11.11 -16.45
N GLN A 96 -12.12 -10.44 -17.33
CA GLN A 96 -11.55 -9.66 -18.43
C GLN A 96 -10.61 -8.55 -17.95
N LEU A 97 -10.98 -7.87 -16.86
CA LEU A 97 -10.15 -6.82 -16.26
C LEU A 97 -8.80 -7.35 -15.79
N PHE A 98 -8.76 -8.49 -15.10
CA PHE A 98 -7.49 -9.11 -14.69
C PHE A 98 -6.71 -9.70 -15.87
N HIS A 99 -7.39 -10.24 -16.88
CA HIS A 99 -6.72 -10.73 -18.10
C HIS A 99 -6.02 -9.63 -18.89
N ALA A 100 -6.48 -8.38 -18.82
CA ALA A 100 -5.78 -7.27 -19.46
C ALA A 100 -4.36 -7.03 -18.90
N PHE A 101 -4.02 -7.59 -17.73
CA PHE A 101 -2.68 -7.56 -17.13
C PHE A 101 -1.93 -8.88 -17.29
N ALA A 102 -2.55 -9.91 -17.88
CA ALA A 102 -1.93 -11.23 -18.05
C ALA A 102 -0.66 -11.13 -18.91
N ASP A 103 0.26 -12.06 -18.68
CA ASP A 103 1.53 -12.20 -19.42
C ASP A 103 2.52 -11.02 -19.31
N ILE A 104 2.19 -9.95 -18.57
CA ILE A 104 3.14 -8.90 -18.23
C ILE A 104 4.09 -9.42 -17.14
N ARG A 105 5.32 -9.75 -17.55
CA ARG A 105 6.37 -10.24 -16.64
C ARG A 105 6.57 -9.27 -15.47
N GLY A 106 6.52 -9.81 -14.25
CA GLY A 106 6.72 -9.03 -13.01
C GLY A 106 5.46 -8.35 -12.46
N VAL A 107 4.35 -8.36 -13.20
CA VAL A 107 3.04 -7.88 -12.75
C VAL A 107 2.21 -9.07 -12.27
N GLY A 108 2.21 -9.29 -10.95
CA GLY A 108 1.35 -10.29 -10.31
C GLY A 108 0.10 -9.68 -9.67
N PHE A 109 -0.79 -10.52 -9.14
CA PHE A 109 -2.05 -10.11 -8.53
C PHE A 109 -1.92 -8.95 -7.53
N SER A 110 -0.90 -8.94 -6.67
CA SER A 110 -0.70 -7.83 -5.71
C SER A 110 -0.53 -6.46 -6.40
N LYS A 111 0.25 -6.41 -7.49
CA LYS A 111 0.42 -5.18 -8.29
C LYS A 111 -0.86 -4.81 -9.02
N MET A 112 -1.53 -5.80 -9.62
CA MET A 112 -2.81 -5.59 -10.31
C MET A 112 -3.87 -5.02 -9.36
N THR A 113 -4.05 -5.62 -8.18
CA THR A 113 -5.03 -5.15 -7.20
C THR A 113 -4.67 -3.77 -6.67
N LYS A 114 -3.38 -3.43 -6.50
CA LYS A 114 -2.96 -2.09 -6.08
C LYS A 114 -3.22 -1.03 -7.15
N ALA A 115 -3.07 -1.38 -8.43
CA ALA A 115 -3.42 -0.50 -9.55
C ALA A 115 -4.93 -0.32 -9.72
N LEU A 116 -5.73 -1.34 -9.40
CA LEU A 116 -7.17 -1.36 -9.67
C LEU A 116 -8.07 -1.07 -8.45
N HIS A 117 -7.56 -1.20 -7.22
CA HIS A 117 -8.38 -1.12 -6.00
C HIS A 117 -9.23 0.15 -5.97
N ARG A 118 -8.64 1.32 -6.23
CA ARG A 118 -9.39 2.58 -6.23
C ARG A 118 -10.45 2.68 -7.34
N LYS A 119 -10.31 1.91 -8.42
CA LYS A 119 -11.32 1.88 -9.48
C LYS A 119 -12.56 1.16 -9.00
N ARG A 120 -12.43 0.04 -8.27
CA ARG A 120 -13.57 -0.74 -7.76
C ARG A 120 -13.28 -1.26 -6.33
N PRO A 121 -13.29 -0.39 -5.31
CA PRO A 121 -12.76 -0.74 -3.98
C PRO A 121 -13.59 -1.81 -3.26
N ALA A 122 -14.91 -1.83 -3.47
CA ALA A 122 -15.81 -2.85 -2.92
C ALA A 122 -15.70 -4.21 -3.63
N LEU A 123 -15.15 -4.24 -4.85
CA LEU A 123 -15.03 -5.46 -5.68
C LEU A 123 -13.60 -6.02 -5.73
N ILE A 124 -12.60 -5.15 -5.67
CA ILE A 124 -11.18 -5.47 -5.84
C ILE A 124 -10.46 -5.13 -4.53
N PRO A 125 -10.37 -6.08 -3.58
CA PRO A 125 -9.64 -5.86 -2.33
C PRO A 125 -8.15 -5.70 -2.63
N MET A 126 -7.46 -4.86 -1.84
CA MET A 126 -6.00 -4.79 -1.88
C MET A 126 -5.41 -6.09 -1.36
N LEU A 127 -4.69 -6.80 -2.22
CA LEU A 127 -3.87 -7.94 -1.82
C LEU A 127 -2.45 -7.45 -1.59
N ASP A 128 -1.99 -7.53 -0.34
CA ASP A 128 -0.58 -7.41 -0.02
C ASP A 128 0.08 -8.77 -0.22
N GLY A 129 0.88 -8.89 -1.28
CA GLY A 129 1.79 -10.03 -1.40
C GLY A 129 2.79 -9.98 -0.24
N PRO A 130 3.20 -11.13 0.33
CA PRO A 130 4.31 -11.13 1.28
C PRO A 130 5.56 -10.60 0.57
N ALA A 131 6.30 -9.70 1.23
CA ALA A 131 7.64 -9.36 0.81
C ALA A 131 8.44 -10.68 0.71
N ARG A 132 8.95 -11.02 -0.48
CA ARG A 132 9.88 -12.12 -0.62
C ARG A 132 11.15 -11.72 0.14
N ASP A 133 11.38 -12.37 1.27
CA ASP A 133 12.54 -12.13 2.12
C ASP A 133 13.82 -12.54 1.37
N PRO A 134 14.77 -11.62 1.08
CA PRO A 134 16.06 -12.00 0.52
C PRO A 134 17.01 -12.58 1.58
N ALA A 135 16.60 -12.73 2.84
CA ALA A 135 17.43 -13.25 3.93
C ALA A 135 17.64 -14.79 3.93
N ARG A 136 17.92 -15.38 2.76
CA ARG A 136 18.61 -16.68 2.70
C ARG A 136 19.85 -16.61 1.79
N THR A 137 20.65 -15.57 1.98
CA THR A 137 22.09 -15.61 1.71
C THR A 137 22.80 -14.82 2.80
N ARG A 138 23.83 -15.44 3.37
CA ARG A 138 24.52 -15.07 4.61
C ARG A 138 25.30 -13.74 4.52
N GLU A 139 25.38 -13.10 5.70
CA GLU A 139 26.49 -12.32 6.28
C GLU A 139 26.78 -10.85 5.86
N SER A 140 26.53 -9.97 6.85
CA SER A 140 27.41 -8.93 7.40
C SER A 140 28.01 -7.82 6.51
N HIS A 141 27.32 -6.67 6.42
CA HIS A 141 27.98 -5.35 6.51
C HIS A 141 26.99 -4.21 6.78
N VAL A 142 27.35 -3.31 7.70
CA VAL A 142 26.73 -2.00 7.97
C VAL A 142 27.53 -0.94 7.18
N PRO A 143 26.90 0.01 6.45
CA PRO A 143 26.82 1.39 6.97
C PRO A 143 25.59 2.24 6.59
N THR A 144 25.15 2.98 7.62
CA THR A 144 24.66 4.36 7.81
C THR A 144 24.33 5.33 6.64
N HIS A 145 23.22 6.09 6.87
CA HIS A 145 22.82 7.43 6.35
C HIS A 145 22.38 7.53 4.87
N ARG A 146 21.37 8.32 4.43
CA ARG A 146 20.49 9.36 4.99
C ARG A 146 19.42 9.63 3.90
N SER A 147 18.13 9.62 4.20
CA SER A 147 17.14 10.34 3.37
C SER A 147 16.17 11.08 4.28
N ALA A 148 16.12 12.39 4.06
CA ALA A 148 15.46 13.37 4.89
C ALA A 148 14.03 13.59 4.39
N ASN A 149 13.06 13.50 5.30
CA ASN A 149 11.79 14.18 5.17
C ASN A 149 11.55 14.88 6.53
N PRO A 150 11.42 16.22 6.60
CA PRO A 150 11.36 16.91 7.89
C PRO A 150 10.05 16.56 8.62
N ARG A 151 10.19 16.04 9.85
CA ARG A 151 9.07 15.78 10.76
C ARG A 151 8.68 17.07 11.50
N PRO A 152 7.39 17.25 11.86
CA PRO A 152 6.97 18.31 12.76
C PRO A 152 7.65 18.20 14.15
N PRO A 153 8.04 19.33 14.77
CA PRO A 153 8.90 19.35 15.96
C PRO A 153 8.26 18.79 17.25
N HIS A 154 6.93 18.56 17.28
CA HIS A 154 6.24 18.04 18.46
C HIS A 154 6.26 16.51 18.61
N LEU A 155 6.78 15.77 17.61
CA LEU A 155 6.91 14.31 17.65
C LEU A 155 8.33 13.82 18.01
N VAL A 156 9.16 14.68 18.60
CA VAL A 156 10.60 14.42 18.83
C VAL A 156 10.97 13.64 20.13
N PRO A 157 10.15 13.48 21.19
CA PRO A 157 10.69 12.88 22.41
C PRO A 157 10.88 11.35 22.38
N VAL A 158 10.53 10.64 21.30
CA VAL A 158 10.63 9.16 21.22
C VAL A 158 11.91 8.66 20.51
N SER A 159 12.90 9.52 20.23
CA SER A 159 14.12 9.09 19.51
C SER A 159 15.46 9.36 20.20
N ARG A 160 15.49 9.87 21.44
CA ARG A 160 16.76 10.10 22.17
C ARG A 160 17.15 9.01 23.19
N HIS A 161 16.27 8.07 23.52
CA HIS A 161 16.60 7.00 24.49
C HIS A 161 17.18 5.72 23.89
N LEU A 162 17.21 5.57 22.56
CA LEU A 162 17.62 4.33 21.88
C LEU A 162 19.11 4.27 21.47
N ASN A 163 19.94 5.27 21.81
CA ASN A 163 21.35 5.32 21.40
C ASN A 163 22.30 5.67 22.55
N ARG A 164 22.15 5.02 23.71
CA ARG A 164 23.16 5.06 24.78
C ARG A 164 23.81 3.68 24.91
N PRO A 165 25.12 3.52 24.65
CA PRO A 165 25.79 2.25 24.95
C PRO A 165 25.78 2.02 26.46
N ALA A 166 25.53 0.77 26.86
CA ALA A 166 25.53 0.34 28.24
C ALA A 166 26.90 0.64 28.89
N ARG A 167 26.89 1.30 30.04
CA ARG A 167 28.09 1.46 30.88
C ARG A 167 28.34 0.15 31.61
N HIS A 168 29.53 -0.42 31.45
CA HIS A 168 30.04 -1.46 32.33
C HIS A 168 30.26 -0.91 33.76
N PRO A 169 30.02 -1.69 34.82
CA PRO A 169 30.42 -1.32 36.17
C PRO A 169 31.95 -1.45 36.35
N PRO A 170 32.58 -0.66 37.24
CA PRO A 170 34.00 -0.79 37.53
C PRO A 170 34.27 -2.07 38.36
N PRO A 171 35.47 -2.68 38.25
CA PRO A 171 35.87 -3.70 39.20
C PRO A 171 36.20 -3.05 40.55
N GLY A 172 36.01 -3.82 41.63
CA GLY A 172 36.35 -3.42 43.00
C GLY A 172 37.83 -3.21 43.25
#